data_AF-A0A4Y3G567-F1
#
_entry.id   AF-A0A4Y3G567-F1
#
_cell.length_a   1.000
_cell.length_b   1.000
_cell.length_c   1.000
_cell.angle_alpha   90.00
_cell.angle_beta   90.00
_cell.angle_gamma   90.00
#
_symmetry.space_group_name_H-M   'P 1'
#
loop_
_entity.id
_entity.type
_entity.pdbx_description
1 polymer ?
#
loop_
_entity_poly.entity_id
_entity_poly.type
_entity_poly.pdbx_seq_one_letter_code
_entity_poly.pdbx_strand_id
1 'polypeptide(L)'
;MTDDFTPVSQQHPLYAEDRANLDKLLTCEAPTDANLIDLARLLIRYDGFPGASDLQKDMVRTMHLWKLNREELNHRVRKLWSAGFRTRNVLTNTVGSGFDTADSDGI
;
A
#
# COMPACT_ATOMS: atom_id res chain seq x y z
N MET A 1 1.67 -36.30 17.31
CA MET A 1 0.53 -35.36 17.28
C MET A 1 1.01 -34.13 16.55
N THR A 2 0.68 -34.02 15.26
CA THR A 2 0.90 -32.81 14.47
C THR A 2 -0.15 -31.80 14.90
N ASP A 3 0.29 -30.74 15.57
CA ASP A 3 -0.57 -29.63 15.95
C ASP A 3 -1.04 -28.93 14.66
N ASP A 4 -2.34 -28.96 14.43
CA ASP A 4 -3.03 -28.36 13.29
C ASP A 4 -3.08 -26.85 13.49
N PHE A 5 -1.95 -26.16 13.28
CA PHE A 5 -1.90 -24.70 13.23
C PHE A 5 -2.59 -24.24 11.93
N THR A 6 -3.92 -24.22 11.91
CA THR A 6 -4.64 -23.40 10.95
C THR A 6 -4.29 -21.95 11.26
N PRO A 7 -3.58 -21.23 10.37
CA PRO A 7 -3.21 -19.86 10.66
C PRO A 7 -4.49 -19.05 10.80
N VAL A 8 -4.71 -18.49 11.99
CA VAL A 8 -5.84 -17.57 12.23
C VAL A 8 -5.72 -16.39 11.26
N SER A 9 -6.73 -16.22 10.42
CA SER A 9 -6.79 -15.10 9.48
C SER A 9 -6.71 -13.78 10.25
N GLN A 10 -5.66 -13.00 10.04
CA GLN A 10 -5.48 -11.71 10.70
C GLN A 10 -6.37 -10.65 10.06
N GLN A 11 -6.94 -9.80 10.91
CA GLN A 11 -7.70 -8.63 10.48
C GLN A 11 -6.80 -7.40 10.49
N HIS A 12 -6.61 -6.78 9.32
CA HIS A 12 -5.84 -5.53 9.24
C HIS A 12 -6.63 -4.36 9.84
N PRO A 13 -6.04 -3.49 10.69
CA PRO A 13 -6.77 -2.39 11.34
C PRO A 13 -7.35 -1.39 10.34
N LEU A 14 -6.71 -1.20 9.18
CA LEU A 14 -7.20 -0.32 8.12
C LEU A 14 -8.15 -1.00 7.13
N TYR A 15 -8.55 -2.26 7.38
CA TYR A 15 -9.37 -3.05 6.44
C TYR A 15 -10.63 -2.31 5.97
N ALA A 16 -11.36 -1.68 6.89
CA ALA A 16 -12.61 -1.00 6.53
C ALA A 16 -12.38 0.19 5.58
N GLU A 17 -11.33 0.97 5.84
CA GLU A 17 -10.93 2.09 4.98
C GLU A 17 -10.42 1.59 3.63
N ASP A 18 -9.54 0.58 3.65
CA ASP A 18 -8.97 -0.02 2.44
C ASP A 18 -10.03 -0.68 1.57
N ARG A 19 -11.03 -1.32 2.18
CA ARG A 19 -12.17 -1.90 1.48
C ARG A 19 -13.00 -0.81 0.80
N ALA A 20 -13.33 0.27 1.51
CA ALA A 20 -14.09 1.38 0.95
C ALA A 20 -13.33 2.10 -0.18
N ASN A 21 -12.00 2.16 -0.08
CA ASN A 21 -11.14 2.70 -1.12
C ASN A 21 -11.14 1.77 -2.36
N LEU A 22 -10.91 0.47 -2.16
CA LEU A 22 -10.90 -0.51 -3.24
C LEU A 22 -12.25 -0.60 -3.97
N ASP A 23 -13.37 -0.48 -3.24
CA ASP A 23 -14.71 -0.44 -3.83
C ASP A 23 -14.86 0.75 -4.80
N LYS A 24 -14.36 1.93 -4.42
CA LYS A 24 -14.31 3.10 -5.33
C LYS A 24 -13.45 2.82 -6.57
N LEU A 25 -12.30 2.18 -6.40
CA LEU A 25 -11.43 1.82 -7.53
C LEU A 25 -12.12 0.85 -8.48
N LEU A 26 -12.85 -0.14 -7.96
CA LEU A 26 -13.63 -1.11 -8.76
C LEU A 26 -14.75 -0.46 -9.56
N THR A 27 -15.34 0.63 -9.07
CA THR A 27 -16.37 1.38 -9.81
C THR A 27 -15.81 2.27 -10.91
N CYS A 28 -14.48 2.43 -10.97
CA CYS A 28 -13.81 3.32 -11.91
C CYS A 28 -13.43 2.57 -13.19
N GLU A 29 -14.05 2.90 -14.32
CA GLU A 29 -13.74 2.30 -15.62
C GLU A 29 -12.32 2.62 -16.10
N ALA A 30 -11.83 3.84 -15.86
CA ALA A 30 -10.52 4.31 -16.29
C ALA A 30 -9.73 4.90 -15.11
N PRO A 31 -8.55 4.35 -14.75
CA PRO A 31 -7.82 4.82 -13.59
C PRO A 31 -7.17 6.18 -13.82
N THR A 32 -7.24 7.04 -12.81
CA THR A 32 -6.41 8.25 -12.72
C THR A 32 -5.04 7.94 -12.12
N ASP A 33 -4.08 8.87 -12.22
CA ASP A 33 -2.76 8.73 -11.60
C ASP A 33 -2.83 8.45 -10.09
N ALA A 34 -3.78 9.10 -9.40
CA ALA A 34 -4.04 8.86 -7.98
C ALA A 34 -4.54 7.43 -7.73
N ASN A 35 -5.46 6.92 -8.57
CA ASN A 35 -6.00 5.57 -8.46
C ASN A 35 -4.92 4.50 -8.66
N LEU A 36 -3.99 4.71 -9.60
CA LEU A 36 -2.86 3.81 -9.82
C LEU A 36 -1.95 3.74 -8.59
N ILE A 37 -1.68 4.89 -7.97
CA ILE A 37 -0.85 4.96 -6.78
C ILE A 37 -1.56 4.30 -5.59
N ASP A 38 -2.87 4.51 -5.44
CA ASP A 38 -3.64 3.89 -4.37
C ASP A 38 -3.68 2.37 -4.49
N LEU A 39 -3.97 1.85 -5.70
CA LEU A 39 -3.91 0.41 -5.96
C LEU A 39 -2.52 -0.17 -5.67
N ALA A 40 -1.44 0.52 -6.08
CA ALA A 40 -0.08 0.05 -5.81
C ALA A 40 0.25 0.02 -4.31
N ARG A 41 -0.23 1.00 -3.54
CA ARG A 41 -0.05 1.06 -2.09
C ARG A 41 -0.80 -0.07 -1.38
N LEU A 42 -2.05 -0.33 -1.78
CA LEU A 42 -2.84 -1.44 -1.25
C LEU A 42 -2.15 -2.78 -1.52
N LEU A 43 -1.66 -2.98 -2.75
CA LEU A 43 -0.94 -4.19 -3.12
C LEU A 43 0.35 -4.40 -2.31
N ILE A 44 1.08 -3.33 -1.96
CA ILE A 44 2.27 -3.43 -1.09
C ILE A 44 1.87 -3.72 0.35
N ARG A 45 0.83 -3.05 0.87
CA ARG A 45 0.35 -3.20 2.25
C ARG A 45 -0.10 -4.62 2.56
N TYR A 46 -0.79 -5.26 1.61
CA TYR A 46 -1.33 -6.61 1.77
C TYR A 46 -0.43 -7.71 1.17
N ASP A 47 0.76 -7.36 0.67
CA ASP A 47 1.72 -8.34 0.14
C ASP A 47 2.18 -9.29 1.26
N GLY A 48 1.92 -10.60 1.10
CA GLY A 48 2.28 -11.60 2.10
C GLY A 48 1.50 -11.50 3.42
N PHE A 49 0.44 -10.68 3.50
CA PHE A 49 -0.34 -10.53 4.73
C PHE A 49 -1.19 -11.79 4.99
N PRO A 50 -1.14 -12.39 6.19
CA PRO A 50 -1.89 -13.60 6.52
C PRO A 50 -3.37 -13.29 6.83
N GLY A 51 -4.11 -12.78 5.83
CA GLY A 51 -5.52 -12.39 5.91
C GLY A 51 -5.97 -11.52 4.73
N ALA A 52 -7.22 -11.05 4.77
CA ALA A 52 -7.81 -10.16 3.76
C ALA A 52 -7.71 -10.66 2.30
N SER A 53 -7.84 -11.97 2.09
CA SER A 53 -7.77 -12.61 0.77
C SER A 53 -8.82 -12.07 -0.20
N ASP A 54 -9.98 -11.65 0.32
CA ASP A 54 -11.01 -10.91 -0.41
C ASP A 54 -10.47 -9.60 -1.01
N LEU A 55 -9.78 -8.75 -0.24
CA LEU A 55 -9.14 -7.54 -0.79
C LEU A 55 -8.10 -7.89 -1.84
N GLN A 56 -7.27 -8.91 -1.59
CA GLN A 56 -6.24 -9.33 -2.55
C GLN A 56 -6.87 -9.72 -3.90
N LYS A 57 -7.95 -10.50 -3.87
CA LYS A 57 -8.71 -10.88 -5.07
C LYS A 57 -9.31 -9.66 -5.78
N ASP A 58 -9.88 -8.73 -5.03
CA ASP A 58 -10.47 -7.51 -5.60
C ASP A 58 -9.41 -6.54 -6.15
N MET A 59 -8.21 -6.48 -5.56
CA MET A 59 -7.07 -5.73 -6.13
C MET A 59 -6.64 -6.32 -7.48
N VAL A 60 -6.55 -7.65 -7.58
CA VAL A 60 -6.26 -8.35 -8.85
C VAL A 60 -7.36 -8.07 -9.87
N ARG A 61 -8.63 -8.11 -9.45
CA ARG A 61 -9.78 -7.80 -10.30
C ARG A 61 -9.74 -6.36 -10.83
N THR A 62 -9.42 -5.40 -9.98
CA THR A 62 -9.26 -3.98 -10.34
C THR A 62 -8.14 -3.81 -11.38
N MET A 63 -7.02 -4.50 -11.18
CA MET A 63 -5.91 -4.47 -12.12
C MET A 63 -6.30 -5.05 -13.50
N HIS A 64 -7.05 -6.15 -13.53
CA HIS A 64 -7.59 -6.71 -14.76
C HIS A 64 -8.63 -5.82 -15.44
N LEU A 65 -9.49 -5.15 -14.67
CA LEU A 65 -10.47 -4.18 -15.19
C LEU A 65 -9.76 -3.08 -15.99
N TRP A 66 -8.62 -2.61 -15.48
CA TRP A 66 -7.83 -1.58 -16.14
C TRP A 66 -6.85 -2.13 -17.19
N LYS A 67 -6.88 -3.44 -17.46
CA LYS A 67 -5.98 -4.14 -18.38
C LYS A 67 -4.49 -3.90 -18.07
N LEU A 68 -4.16 -3.85 -16.79
CA LEU A 68 -2.79 -3.69 -16.30
C LEU A 68 -2.27 -5.03 -15.76
N ASN A 69 -0.96 -5.15 -15.72
CA ASN A 69 -0.25 -6.15 -14.92
C ASN A 69 0.59 -5.43 -13.85
N ARG A 70 1.12 -6.20 -12.89
CA ARG A 70 1.88 -5.68 -11.75
C ARG A 70 3.07 -4.83 -12.18
N GLU A 71 3.78 -5.23 -13.24
CA GLU A 71 4.95 -4.52 -13.75
C GLU A 71 4.57 -3.18 -14.39
N GLU A 72 3.54 -3.16 -15.23
CA GLU A 72 3.00 -1.93 -15.84
C GLU A 72 2.53 -0.94 -14.78
N LEU A 73 1.78 -1.41 -13.78
CA LEU A 73 1.34 -0.59 -12.66
C LEU A 73 2.54 0.01 -11.92
N ASN A 74 3.53 -0.81 -11.58
CA ASN A 74 4.74 -0.37 -10.90
C ASN A 74 5.53 0.64 -11.74
N HIS A 75 5.64 0.43 -13.05
CA HIS A 75 6.33 1.35 -13.96
C HIS A 75 5.65 2.73 -13.98
N ARG A 76 4.32 2.76 -14.15
CA ARG A 76 3.53 3.99 -14.15
C ARG A 76 3.61 4.74 -12.83
N VAL A 77 3.47 4.03 -11.71
CA VAL A 77 3.55 4.61 -10.37
C VAL A 77 4.96 5.17 -10.09
N ARG A 78 6.02 4.47 -10.48
CA ARG A 78 7.40 4.98 -10.37
C ARG A 78 7.59 6.27 -11.17
N LYS A 79 7.06 6.32 -12.40
CA LYS A 79 7.11 7.53 -13.22
C LYS A 79 6.41 8.71 -12.55
N LEU A 80 5.26 8.49 -11.92
CA LEU A 80 4.52 9.51 -11.18
C LEU A 80 5.30 10.02 -9.97
N TRP A 81 5.95 9.13 -9.23
CA TRP A 81 6.79 9.50 -8.09
C TRP A 81 8.01 10.31 -8.53
N SER A 82 8.65 9.91 -9.63
CA SER A 82 9.75 10.68 -10.24
C SER A 82 9.31 12.06 -10.74
N ALA A 83 8.04 12.20 -11.15
CA ALA A 83 7.45 13.48 -11.55
C ALA A 83 7.06 14.38 -10.36
N GLY A 84 7.30 13.93 -9.12
CA GLY A 84 7.01 14.71 -7.91
C GLY A 84 5.61 14.51 -7.34
N PHE A 85 4.86 13.51 -7.80
CA PHE A 85 3.56 13.18 -7.20
C PHE A 85 3.77 12.76 -5.74
N ARG A 86 3.17 13.50 -4.80
CA ARG A 86 3.15 13.17 -3.38
C ARG A 86 1.73 12.79 -2.99
N THR A 87 1.57 11.60 -2.42
CA THR A 87 0.31 11.24 -1.80
C THR A 87 0.09 12.18 -0.62
N ARG A 88 -1.13 12.68 -0.45
CA ARG A 88 -1.51 13.65 0.59
C ARG A 88 -1.16 13.18 2.03
N ASN A 89 -0.81 11.91 2.22
CA ASN A 89 -0.52 11.29 3.51
C ASN A 89 0.98 11.01 3.76
N VAL A 90 1.89 11.28 2.82
CA VAL A 90 3.36 11.10 3.01
C VAL A 90 4.05 12.34 3.62
N LEU A 91 3.28 13.26 4.21
CA LEU A 91 3.83 14.44 4.89
C LEU A 91 4.03 14.24 6.40
N THR A 92 3.71 13.07 6.97
CA THR A 92 3.77 12.84 8.42
C THR A 92 4.99 12.06 8.90
N ASN A 93 6.02 11.88 8.06
CA ASN A 93 7.32 11.45 8.59
C ASN A 93 8.25 12.65 8.70
N THR A 94 7.99 13.44 9.76
CA THR A 94 8.99 14.24 10.45
C THR A 94 10.27 13.41 10.54
N VAL A 95 11.21 13.64 9.64
CA VAL A 95 12.60 13.26 9.86
C VAL A 95 13.09 14.19 10.96
N GLY A 96 12.78 13.83 12.21
CA GLY A 96 13.48 14.36 13.36
C GLY A 96 14.90 13.85 13.25
N SER A 97 15.76 14.61 12.58
CA SER A 97 17.21 14.49 12.70
C SER A 97 17.60 14.82 14.14
N GLY A 98 17.28 13.91 15.06
CA GLY A 98 17.88 13.82 16.38
C GLY A 98 19.16 13.01 16.27
N PHE A 99 20.11 13.53 15.48
CA PHE A 99 21.51 13.12 15.50
C PHE A 99 22.29 14.33 16.01
N ASP A 100 22.04 14.71 17.26
CA ASP A 100 22.93 15.61 17.98
C ASP A 100 23.85 14.72 18.83
N THR A 101 24.95 14.30 18.23
CA THR A 101 26.09 13.78 18.98
C THR A 101 26.81 14.99 19.57
N ALA A 102 26.31 15.52 20.69
CA ALA A 102 27.14 16.32 21.57
C ALA A 102 27.84 15.37 22.54
N ASP A 103 28.93 14.75 22.04
CA ASP A 103 30.06 14.48 22.92
C ASP A 103 30.56 15.84 23.40
N SER A 104 30.43 16.09 24.70
CA SER A 104 31.12 17.18 25.37
C SER A 104 31.73 16.58 26.62
N ASP A 105 32.89 15.99 26.40
CA ASP A 105 33.97 15.84 27.36
C ASP A 105 34.08 17.09 28.26
N GLY A 106 34.20 16.88 29.58
CA GLY A 106 34.72 17.90 30.48
C GLY A 106 33.95 18.10 31.79
N ILE A 107 34.29 17.30 32.80
CA ILE A 107 34.91 17.66 34.11
C ILE A 107 34.52 16.67 35.21
#